data_AF-A0A423THT4-F1
#
_entry.id   AF-A0A423THT4-F1
#
_cell.length_a   1.000
_cell.length_b   1.000
_cell.length_c   1.000
_cell.angle_alpha   90.00
_cell.angle_beta   90.00
_cell.angle_gamma   90.00
#
_symmetry.space_group_name_H-M   'P 1'
#
loop_
_entity.id
_entity.type
_entity.pdbx_description
1 polymer ?
#
loop_
_entity_poly.entity_id
_entity_poly.type
_entity_poly.pdbx_seq_one_letter_code
_entity_poly.pdbx_strand_id
1 'polypeptide(L)'
;MPRRGCSKTKRGGRGGRQERGRRNRFEGSESENAAVLEDDALRKLSIRDTEILEDDSDGSETSDKSIEGAAADCELEESDDDKNTTEEEERMEIEDITYPVAMWDLGHCDPKRCSGRKLARFGMVKLLKLGHRFNGMVLTPVGKKCVSPEDASILLEHGIAVVDCSWAKLQETPFNRMKAAHPRLLPYLVACNPVNYGIPCKLSCVEAFAATMYICGEKLAAALYLSKFKWGKTFININKELLDKYAACKNSTEVVGVQNKYLEELDEEACRERGMA
;
A
#
# COMPACT_ATOMS: atom_id res chain seq x y z
N MET A 1 -25.33 65.66 -29.17
CA MET A 1 -26.20 66.74 -28.62
C MET A 1 -27.47 66.77 -29.46
N PRO A 2 -28.70 66.94 -28.94
CA PRO A 2 -29.13 67.44 -27.61
C PRO A 2 -29.72 66.32 -26.71
N ARG A 3 -29.57 66.31 -25.37
CA ARG A 3 -30.13 67.12 -24.25
C ARG A 3 -31.49 66.62 -23.68
N ARG A 4 -31.36 66.06 -22.46
CA ARG A 4 -32.09 66.32 -21.20
C ARG A 4 -33.63 66.15 -21.14
N GLY A 5 -34.04 65.33 -20.17
CA GLY A 5 -35.34 65.43 -19.48
C GLY A 5 -35.29 64.68 -18.15
N CYS A 6 -35.23 65.42 -17.03
CA CYS A 6 -35.28 64.93 -15.66
C CYS A 6 -36.69 65.16 -15.12
N SER A 7 -37.29 64.20 -14.42
CA SER A 7 -38.49 64.42 -13.59
C SER A 7 -38.55 63.42 -12.46
N LYS A 8 -38.55 63.94 -11.23
CA LYS A 8 -38.72 63.23 -9.95
C LYS A 8 -40.18 62.91 -9.71
N THR A 9 -40.48 61.85 -8.96
CA THR A 9 -41.57 61.84 -7.94
C THR A 9 -41.35 60.70 -6.93
N LYS A 10 -42.01 60.84 -5.78
CA LYS A 10 -41.68 60.35 -4.43
C LYS A 10 -42.58 59.18 -3.98
N ARG A 11 -42.06 58.44 -2.99
CA ARG A 11 -42.68 57.89 -1.75
C ARG A 11 -43.45 56.55 -1.74
N GLY A 12 -43.15 55.79 -0.68
CA GLY A 12 -43.91 54.68 -0.07
C GLY A 12 -43.24 53.33 -0.29
N GLY A 13 -43.02 52.41 0.66
CA GLY A 13 -43.38 52.25 2.06
C GLY A 13 -42.79 50.92 2.57
N ARG A 14 -42.89 50.69 3.88
CA ARG A 14 -42.23 49.67 4.74
C ARG A 14 -42.42 48.18 4.36
N GLY A 15 -41.46 47.36 4.80
CA GLY A 15 -41.54 45.91 5.06
C GLY A 15 -40.31 45.20 4.51
N GLY A 16 -39.41 44.53 5.23
CA GLY A 16 -39.54 43.80 6.49
C GLY A 16 -39.30 42.31 6.25
N ARG A 17 -38.04 41.87 6.02
CA ARG A 17 -37.60 40.48 6.25
C ARG A 17 -36.07 40.37 6.20
N GLN A 18 -35.44 40.17 7.36
CA GLN A 18 -34.06 39.69 7.45
C GLN A 18 -34.07 38.19 7.19
N GLU A 19 -33.54 37.75 6.05
CA GLU A 19 -33.14 36.35 5.86
C GLU A 19 -31.77 36.15 6.51
N ARG A 20 -31.79 35.57 7.72
CA ARG A 20 -30.60 34.97 8.33
C ARG A 20 -30.24 33.72 7.54
N GLY A 21 -29.33 33.87 6.57
CA GLY A 21 -28.63 32.73 5.97
C GLY A 21 -27.84 31.98 7.03
N ARG A 22 -28.31 30.78 7.37
CA ARG A 22 -27.57 29.78 8.15
C ARG A 22 -26.24 29.50 7.44
N ARG A 23 -25.12 29.90 8.05
CA ARG A 23 -23.81 29.36 7.70
C ARG A 23 -23.82 27.88 8.10
N ASN A 24 -23.87 26.98 7.13
CA ASN A 24 -23.47 25.59 7.34
C ASN A 24 -21.99 25.60 7.71
N ARG A 25 -21.72 25.34 8.99
CA ARG A 25 -20.40 25.02 9.52
C ARG A 25 -20.51 23.56 9.96
N PHE A 26 -20.42 22.64 9.01
CA PHE A 26 -20.41 21.20 9.28
C PHE A 26 -19.78 20.47 8.08
N GLU A 27 -18.50 20.71 7.82
CA GLU A 27 -17.68 19.95 6.84
C GLU A 27 -16.28 19.67 7.41
N GLY A 28 -16.19 19.44 8.73
CA GLY A 28 -14.90 19.25 9.41
C GLY A 28 -14.77 17.97 10.23
N SER A 29 -15.84 17.20 10.45
CA SER A 29 -15.84 16.08 11.42
C SER A 29 -15.93 14.70 10.79
N GLU A 30 -16.32 14.57 9.52
CA GLU A 30 -16.44 13.26 8.88
C GLU A 30 -15.08 12.72 8.41
N SER A 31 -14.21 13.59 7.89
CA SER A 31 -12.85 13.20 7.46
C SER A 31 -11.91 12.89 8.63
N GLU A 32 -12.01 13.64 9.74
CA GLU A 32 -11.21 13.37 10.94
C GLU A 32 -11.64 12.05 11.60
N ASN A 33 -12.94 11.77 11.69
CA ASN A 33 -13.42 10.50 12.24
C ASN A 33 -13.06 9.29 11.37
N ALA A 34 -13.11 9.42 10.03
CA ALA A 34 -12.69 8.35 9.13
C ALA A 34 -11.19 8.04 9.26
N ALA A 35 -10.34 9.07 9.33
CA ALA A 35 -8.90 8.89 9.52
C ALA A 35 -8.54 8.28 10.89
N VAL A 36 -9.26 8.67 11.95
CA VAL A 36 -9.07 8.08 13.29
C VAL A 36 -9.53 6.61 13.33
N LEU A 37 -10.62 6.27 12.63
CA LEU A 37 -11.10 4.88 12.53
C LEU A 37 -10.17 4.01 11.69
N GLU A 38 -9.58 4.54 10.61
CA GLU A 38 -8.55 3.85 9.81
C GLU A 38 -7.27 3.62 10.61
N ASP A 39 -6.76 4.64 11.32
CA ASP A 39 -5.58 4.51 12.18
C ASP A 39 -5.81 3.53 13.34
N ASP A 40 -7.02 3.50 13.91
CA ASP A 40 -7.41 2.56 14.96
C ASP A 40 -7.57 1.13 14.41
N ALA A 41 -8.08 0.95 13.19
CA ALA A 41 -8.12 -0.34 12.51
C ALA A 41 -6.70 -0.88 12.20
N LEU A 42 -5.80 -0.04 11.69
CA LEU A 42 -4.38 -0.37 11.48
C LEU A 42 -3.67 -0.75 12.80
N ARG A 43 -4.00 -0.06 13.91
CA ARG A 43 -3.49 -0.42 15.25
C ARG A 43 -4.08 -1.72 15.78
N LYS A 44 -5.37 -2.00 15.55
CA LYS A 44 -6.02 -3.24 15.96
C LYS A 44 -5.47 -4.46 15.22
N LEU A 45 -5.18 -4.33 13.93
CA LEU A 45 -4.42 -5.31 13.14
C LEU A 45 -2.99 -5.50 13.67
N SER A 46 -2.39 -4.45 14.25
CA SER A 46 -1.07 -4.54 14.88
C SER A 46 -1.07 -5.24 16.24
N ILE A 47 -2.15 -5.11 17.04
CA ILE A 47 -2.21 -5.59 18.43
C ILE A 47 -2.62 -7.07 18.50
N ARG A 48 -3.49 -7.54 17.61
CA ARG A 48 -3.94 -8.95 17.58
C ARG A 48 -2.81 -9.94 17.29
N ASP A 49 -1.77 -9.52 16.55
CA ASP A 49 -0.65 -10.40 16.19
C ASP A 49 0.46 -10.49 17.26
N THR A 50 0.39 -9.69 18.32
CA THR A 50 1.39 -9.70 19.39
C THR A 50 1.24 -10.88 20.37
N GLU A 51 0.17 -11.66 20.27
CA GLU A 51 -0.07 -12.85 21.11
C GLU A 51 0.56 -14.15 20.56
N ILE A 52 1.32 -14.10 19.45
CA ILE A 52 1.95 -15.29 18.81
C ILE A 52 3.49 -15.26 18.90
N LEU A 53 4.07 -14.86 20.04
CA LEU A 53 5.54 -14.84 20.22
C LEU A 53 6.01 -15.49 21.51
N GLU A 54 5.68 -16.77 21.72
CA GLU A 54 6.47 -17.78 22.46
C GLU A 54 6.10 -19.10 21.75
N ASP A 55 6.97 -19.93 21.18
CA ASP A 55 8.25 -20.48 21.59
C ASP A 55 8.92 -21.12 20.35
N ASP A 56 10.24 -21.27 20.35
CA ASP A 56 11.01 -22.32 19.66
C ASP A 56 12.49 -21.90 19.59
N SER A 57 13.18 -22.18 20.70
CA SER A 57 14.64 -22.26 20.77
C SER A 57 15.08 -23.66 20.32
N ASP A 58 15.62 -23.79 19.11
CA ASP A 58 16.27 -25.04 18.66
C ASP A 58 17.74 -25.04 19.09
N GLY A 59 18.01 -25.76 20.17
CA GLY A 59 19.35 -26.13 20.64
C GLY A 59 19.57 -27.62 20.46
N SER A 60 20.42 -27.99 19.50
CA SER A 60 20.90 -29.35 19.28
C SER A 60 21.74 -29.86 20.45
N GLU A 61 21.49 -31.08 20.95
CA GLU A 61 22.43 -32.21 20.92
C GLU A 61 22.01 -33.40 21.81
N THR A 62 22.34 -34.59 21.28
CA THR A 62 22.62 -35.87 21.93
C THR A 62 21.56 -36.97 22.05
N SER A 63 22.12 -38.16 21.87
CA SER A 63 21.60 -39.48 21.60
C SER A 63 21.46 -40.35 22.86
N ASP A 64 20.65 -41.41 22.71
CA ASP A 64 20.69 -42.70 23.42
C ASP A 64 20.19 -42.80 24.89
N LYS A 65 19.02 -43.45 25.08
CA LYS A 65 18.90 -44.82 25.65
C LYS A 65 17.45 -45.22 25.97
N SER A 66 17.17 -46.48 25.67
CA SER A 66 15.96 -47.28 25.96
C SER A 66 15.78 -47.64 27.43
N ILE A 67 14.54 -47.57 27.96
CA ILE A 67 13.95 -48.45 29.02
C ILE A 67 12.42 -48.53 28.84
N GLU A 68 11.87 -49.75 28.90
CA GLU A 68 10.44 -50.10 28.92
C GLU A 68 9.77 -49.79 30.27
N GLY A 69 8.45 -49.49 30.26
CA GLY A 69 7.58 -49.86 31.38
C GLY A 69 6.39 -48.96 31.70
N ALA A 70 5.20 -49.51 31.46
CA ALA A 70 3.95 -49.37 32.21
C ALA A 70 3.06 -48.12 32.01
N ALA A 71 1.83 -48.44 31.58
CA ALA A 71 0.67 -47.60 31.37
C ALA A 71 0.18 -46.86 32.62
N ALA A 72 -0.27 -45.62 32.41
CA ALA A 72 -1.38 -45.01 33.13
C ALA A 72 -2.03 -43.95 32.22
N ASP A 73 -3.29 -44.18 31.88
CA ASP A 73 -4.20 -43.24 31.21
C ASP A 73 -4.27 -41.91 31.97
N CYS A 74 -4.06 -40.81 31.27
CA CYS A 74 -4.63 -39.51 31.60
C CYS A 74 -4.90 -38.80 30.27
N GLU A 75 -6.14 -38.95 29.80
CA GLU A 75 -6.69 -38.19 28.69
C GLU A 75 -6.58 -36.69 29.01
N LEU A 76 -5.75 -35.99 28.24
CA LEU A 76 -5.87 -34.56 28.02
C LEU A 76 -6.18 -34.41 26.54
N GLU A 77 -7.43 -34.03 26.25
CA GLU A 77 -7.83 -33.64 24.91
C GLU A 77 -7.10 -32.33 24.55
N GLU A 78 -6.10 -32.44 23.68
CA GLU A 78 -5.64 -31.29 22.90
C GLU A 78 -6.66 -31.04 21.80
N SER A 79 -7.42 -29.95 21.95
CA SER A 79 -8.35 -29.46 20.95
C SER A 79 -7.58 -28.89 19.76
N ASP A 80 -7.59 -29.65 18.65
CA ASP A 80 -7.01 -29.34 17.33
C ASP A 80 -7.81 -28.24 16.55
N ASP A 81 -8.28 -27.18 17.21
CA ASP A 81 -9.26 -26.23 16.62
C ASP A 81 -8.68 -24.85 16.22
N ASP A 82 -7.37 -24.60 16.36
CA ASP A 82 -6.79 -23.27 16.11
C ASP A 82 -6.32 -23.01 14.67
N LYS A 83 -6.39 -24.00 13.76
CA LYS A 83 -5.95 -23.81 12.36
C LYS A 83 -7.05 -23.38 11.40
N ASN A 84 -8.32 -23.64 11.72
CA ASN A 84 -9.43 -23.34 10.81
C ASN A 84 -9.88 -21.88 10.90
N THR A 85 -9.76 -21.26 12.07
CA THR A 85 -10.20 -19.88 12.33
C THR A 85 -9.35 -18.85 11.57
N THR A 86 -8.03 -19.06 11.48
CA THR A 86 -7.12 -18.12 10.80
C THR A 86 -7.31 -18.13 9.28
N GLU A 87 -7.55 -19.29 8.66
CA GLU A 87 -7.71 -19.37 7.19
C GLU A 87 -9.05 -18.78 6.71
N GLU A 88 -10.12 -18.92 7.51
CA GLU A 88 -11.42 -18.33 7.21
C GLU A 88 -11.41 -16.81 7.39
N GLU A 89 -10.80 -16.28 8.47
CA GLU A 89 -10.62 -14.84 8.67
C GLU A 89 -9.74 -14.21 7.58
N GLU A 90 -8.62 -14.83 7.25
CA GLU A 90 -7.75 -14.37 6.17
C GLU A 90 -8.45 -14.38 4.79
N ARG A 91 -9.35 -15.34 4.55
CA ARG A 91 -10.18 -15.35 3.34
C ARG A 91 -11.17 -14.20 3.30
N MET A 92 -11.82 -13.89 4.43
CA MET A 92 -12.73 -12.74 4.53
C MET A 92 -12.00 -11.42 4.29
N GLU A 93 -10.78 -11.26 4.83
CA GLU A 93 -9.96 -10.06 4.57
C GLU A 93 -9.56 -9.91 3.09
N ILE A 94 -9.33 -11.01 2.37
CA ILE A 94 -9.03 -10.98 0.94
C ILE A 94 -10.27 -10.59 0.11
N GLU A 95 -11.48 -10.94 0.57
CA GLU A 95 -12.75 -10.58 -0.10
C GLU A 95 -13.05 -9.08 -0.04
N ASP A 96 -12.45 -8.33 0.89
CA ASP A 96 -12.60 -6.87 0.97
C ASP A 96 -11.93 -6.13 -0.19
N ILE A 97 -11.01 -6.79 -0.92
CA ILE A 97 -10.34 -6.17 -2.07
C ILE A 97 -11.17 -6.38 -3.33
N THR A 98 -11.89 -5.33 -3.70
CA THR A 98 -12.88 -5.34 -4.78
C THR A 98 -12.30 -5.22 -6.19
N TYR A 99 -10.99 -4.95 -6.32
CA TYR A 99 -10.33 -4.71 -7.60
C TYR A 99 -9.27 -5.78 -7.94
N PRO A 100 -9.04 -6.06 -9.24
CA PRO A 100 -8.12 -7.12 -9.63
C PRO A 100 -6.66 -6.73 -9.40
N VAL A 101 -5.91 -7.59 -8.73
CA VAL A 101 -4.45 -7.46 -8.61
C VAL A 101 -3.78 -8.56 -9.44
N ALA A 102 -2.82 -8.17 -10.28
CA ALA A 102 -2.23 -9.08 -11.26
C ALA A 102 -0.72 -8.90 -11.44
N MET A 103 -0.07 -9.86 -12.09
CA MET A 103 1.37 -9.82 -12.29
C MET A 103 1.77 -10.56 -13.55
N TRP A 104 2.62 -9.96 -14.39
CA TRP A 104 3.35 -10.73 -15.40
C TRP A 104 4.53 -11.44 -14.75
N ASP A 105 4.50 -12.77 -14.76
CA ASP A 105 5.58 -13.61 -14.26
C ASP A 105 6.47 -14.03 -15.44
N LEU A 106 7.73 -13.57 -15.44
CA LEU A 106 8.71 -13.91 -16.47
C LEU A 106 9.56 -15.13 -16.11
N GLY A 107 9.40 -15.69 -14.90
CA GLY A 107 10.20 -16.83 -14.43
C GLY A 107 11.67 -16.51 -14.22
N HIS A 108 12.02 -15.23 -14.06
CA HIS A 108 13.40 -14.78 -13.83
C HIS A 108 13.84 -14.88 -12.36
N CYS A 109 12.88 -15.05 -11.45
CA CYS A 109 13.07 -15.11 -10.00
C CYS A 109 12.90 -16.55 -9.47
N ASP A 110 13.56 -16.88 -8.36
CA ASP A 110 13.35 -18.15 -7.65
C ASP A 110 11.87 -18.23 -7.17
N PRO A 111 11.09 -19.24 -7.59
CA PRO A 111 9.69 -19.40 -7.18
C PRO A 111 9.47 -19.36 -5.67
N LYS A 112 10.42 -19.85 -4.86
CA LYS A 112 10.28 -19.91 -3.40
C LYS A 112 10.51 -18.56 -2.74
N ARG A 113 11.31 -17.68 -3.35
CA ARG A 113 11.69 -16.36 -2.82
C ARG A 113 10.89 -15.22 -3.43
N CYS A 114 10.25 -15.45 -4.58
CA CYS A 114 9.46 -14.42 -5.26
C CYS A 114 8.22 -14.04 -4.44
N SER A 115 8.17 -12.78 -4.00
CA SER A 115 7.03 -12.23 -3.27
C SER A 115 5.75 -12.25 -4.09
N GLY A 116 5.84 -12.01 -5.40
CA GLY A 116 4.69 -12.06 -6.31
C GLY A 116 4.09 -13.46 -6.44
N ARG A 117 4.93 -14.49 -6.60
CA ARG A 117 4.48 -15.89 -6.62
C ARG A 117 3.95 -16.34 -5.26
N LYS A 118 4.50 -15.83 -4.16
CA LYS A 118 3.92 -16.05 -2.81
C LYS A 118 2.50 -15.52 -2.75
N LEU A 119 2.25 -14.27 -3.16
CA LEU A 119 0.91 -13.70 -3.20
C LEU A 119 -0.05 -14.45 -4.14
N ALA A 120 0.45 -14.97 -5.27
CA ALA A 120 -0.36 -15.79 -6.17
C ALA A 120 -0.80 -17.11 -5.52
N ARG A 121 0.01 -17.72 -4.64
CA ARG A 121 -0.38 -18.92 -3.88
C ARG A 121 -1.47 -18.64 -2.86
N PHE A 122 -1.51 -17.43 -2.29
CA PHE A 122 -2.59 -16.96 -1.42
C PHE A 122 -3.85 -16.53 -2.18
N GLY A 123 -3.85 -16.60 -3.52
CA GLY A 123 -5.00 -16.17 -4.34
C GLY A 123 -5.16 -14.64 -4.44
N MET A 124 -4.23 -13.86 -3.88
CA MET A 124 -4.31 -12.39 -3.89
C MET A 124 -3.87 -11.78 -5.23
N VAL A 125 -2.99 -12.46 -5.97
CA VAL A 125 -2.44 -11.96 -7.24
C VAL A 125 -2.68 -12.93 -8.37
N LYS A 126 -3.27 -12.45 -9.47
CA LYS A 126 -3.46 -13.23 -10.70
C LYS A 126 -2.23 -13.19 -11.60
N LEU A 127 -1.73 -14.37 -11.99
CA LEU A 127 -0.63 -14.47 -12.96
C LEU A 127 -1.12 -14.21 -14.38
N LEU A 128 -0.49 -13.26 -15.07
CA LEU A 128 -0.74 -12.90 -16.46
C LEU A 128 0.30 -13.55 -17.37
N LYS A 129 -0.17 -14.13 -18.48
CA LYS A 129 0.71 -14.61 -19.56
C LYS A 129 1.19 -13.44 -20.42
N LEU A 130 2.38 -13.56 -21.01
CA LEU A 130 2.87 -12.62 -22.00
C LEU A 130 1.86 -12.43 -23.15
N GLY A 131 1.63 -11.18 -23.56
CA GLY A 131 0.65 -10.83 -24.59
C GLY A 131 -0.75 -10.51 -24.05
N HIS A 132 -1.09 -10.90 -22.83
CA HIS A 132 -2.31 -10.41 -22.19
C HIS A 132 -2.21 -8.91 -21.94
N ARG A 133 -3.35 -8.22 -22.11
CA ARG A 133 -3.50 -6.81 -21.75
C ARG A 133 -4.02 -6.72 -20.32
N PHE A 134 -3.51 -5.74 -19.58
CA PHE A 134 -4.08 -5.32 -18.31
C PHE A 134 -4.62 -3.89 -18.47
N ASN A 135 -5.89 -3.70 -18.10
CA ASN A 135 -6.59 -2.43 -18.30
C ASN A 135 -6.36 -1.44 -17.17
N GLY A 136 -5.93 -1.89 -15.99
CA GLY A 136 -5.63 -1.02 -14.87
C GLY A 136 -4.23 -0.43 -14.92
N MET A 137 -3.79 0.00 -13.75
CA MET A 137 -2.44 0.50 -13.54
C MET A 137 -1.40 -0.60 -13.69
N VAL A 138 -0.26 -0.26 -14.29
CA VAL A 138 0.87 -1.18 -14.40
C VAL A 138 2.13 -0.52 -13.88
N LEU A 139 2.70 -1.06 -12.81
CA LEU A 139 3.97 -0.62 -12.26
C LEU A 139 5.09 -1.20 -13.11
N THR A 140 5.81 -0.32 -13.79
CA THR A 140 6.82 -0.71 -14.78
C THR A 140 7.88 0.37 -14.96
N PRO A 141 9.17 0.01 -15.14
CA PRO A 141 10.24 0.99 -15.32
C PRO A 141 10.10 1.82 -16.61
N VAL A 142 9.23 1.41 -17.55
CA VAL A 142 8.93 2.18 -18.77
C VAL A 142 7.78 3.19 -18.58
N GLY A 143 7.26 3.32 -17.36
CA GLY A 143 6.27 4.34 -17.01
C GLY A 143 6.82 5.75 -17.18
N LYS A 144 5.92 6.70 -17.46
CA LYS A 144 6.26 8.14 -17.59
C LYS A 144 5.70 9.00 -16.47
N LYS A 145 4.60 8.54 -15.86
CA LYS A 145 3.96 9.19 -14.72
C LYS A 145 4.27 8.41 -13.46
N CYS A 146 4.51 9.11 -12.37
CA CYS A 146 4.60 8.52 -11.05
C CYS A 146 3.19 8.17 -10.54
N VAL A 147 3.07 7.13 -9.73
CA VAL A 147 1.83 6.84 -8.99
C VAL A 147 1.48 8.05 -8.13
N SER A 148 0.21 8.43 -8.13
CA SER A 148 -0.31 9.50 -7.28
C SER A 148 -1.77 9.26 -6.93
N PRO A 149 -2.36 10.03 -5.99
CA PRO A 149 -3.78 9.89 -5.64
C PRO A 149 -4.75 10.09 -6.82
N GLU A 150 -4.32 10.74 -7.91
CA GLU A 150 -5.11 10.84 -9.16
C GLU A 150 -5.46 9.48 -9.78
N ASP A 151 -4.70 8.44 -9.43
CA ASP A 151 -4.85 7.09 -9.95
C ASP A 151 -5.83 6.21 -9.14
N ALA A 152 -6.39 6.71 -8.03
CA ALA A 152 -7.28 5.96 -7.16
C ALA A 152 -8.52 5.41 -7.88
N SER A 153 -9.11 6.19 -8.79
CA SER A 153 -10.24 5.72 -9.60
C SER A 153 -9.86 4.57 -10.53
N ILE A 154 -8.68 4.62 -11.14
CA ILE A 154 -8.15 3.56 -12.01
C ILE A 154 -7.86 2.30 -11.19
N LEU A 155 -7.31 2.46 -9.98
CA LEU A 155 -7.08 1.36 -9.05
C LEU A 155 -8.38 0.63 -8.74
N LEU A 156 -9.41 1.36 -8.31
CA LEU A 156 -10.69 0.77 -7.88
C LEU A 156 -11.47 0.16 -9.06
N GLU A 157 -11.46 0.78 -10.24
CA GLU A 157 -12.24 0.29 -11.38
C GLU A 157 -11.54 -0.82 -12.17
N HIS A 158 -10.22 -0.76 -12.28
CA HIS A 158 -9.46 -1.62 -13.20
C HIS A 158 -8.30 -2.36 -12.56
N GLY A 159 -7.95 -2.04 -11.32
CA GLY A 159 -6.94 -2.73 -10.54
C GLY A 159 -5.50 -2.31 -10.84
N ILE A 160 -4.58 -3.11 -10.31
CA ILE A 160 -3.12 -2.91 -10.42
C ILE A 160 -2.40 -4.17 -10.88
N ALA A 161 -1.35 -3.97 -11.66
CA ALA A 161 -0.43 -5.02 -12.02
C ALA A 161 1.03 -4.62 -11.91
N VAL A 162 1.90 -5.61 -11.68
CA VAL A 162 3.36 -5.46 -11.68
C VAL A 162 4.00 -6.36 -12.73
N VAL A 163 5.23 -6.03 -13.11
CA VAL A 163 6.09 -6.91 -13.92
C VAL A 163 7.10 -7.56 -12.99
N ASP A 164 6.97 -8.87 -12.73
CA ASP A 164 7.94 -9.64 -11.95
C ASP A 164 9.09 -10.07 -12.84
N CYS A 165 10.19 -9.34 -12.68
CA CYS A 165 11.45 -9.61 -13.34
C CYS A 165 12.58 -9.42 -12.32
N SER A 166 13.66 -10.17 -12.48
CA SER A 166 14.84 -9.93 -11.67
C SER A 166 15.46 -8.59 -12.08
N TRP A 167 15.92 -7.81 -11.10
CA TRP A 167 16.63 -6.55 -11.33
C TRP A 167 17.82 -6.71 -12.29
N ALA A 168 18.46 -7.88 -12.29
CA ALA A 168 19.57 -8.21 -13.19
C ALA A 168 19.17 -8.34 -14.67
N LYS A 169 17.90 -8.64 -14.97
CA LYS A 169 17.41 -8.94 -16.33
C LYS A 169 16.42 -7.89 -16.86
N LEU A 170 16.46 -6.67 -16.31
CA LEU A 170 15.59 -5.59 -16.76
C LEU A 170 15.78 -5.28 -18.26
N GLN A 171 17.02 -5.23 -18.75
CA GLN A 171 17.31 -4.91 -20.15
C GLN A 171 16.82 -6.00 -21.13
N GLU A 172 16.76 -7.24 -20.68
CA GLU A 172 16.30 -8.40 -21.47
C GLU A 172 14.78 -8.58 -21.40
N THR A 173 14.10 -7.82 -20.54
CA THR A 173 12.68 -8.00 -20.28
C THR A 173 11.84 -7.46 -21.45
N PRO A 174 10.95 -8.28 -22.05
CA PRO A 174 10.20 -7.89 -23.23
C PRO A 174 9.01 -6.99 -22.89
N PHE A 175 9.27 -5.76 -22.42
CA PHE A 175 8.24 -4.78 -22.07
C PHE A 175 7.24 -4.52 -23.21
N ASN A 176 7.71 -4.57 -24.47
CA ASN A 176 6.87 -4.40 -25.65
C ASN A 176 5.77 -5.47 -25.81
N ARG A 177 5.92 -6.63 -25.17
CA ARG A 177 4.93 -7.72 -25.20
C ARG A 177 3.90 -7.63 -24.08
N MET A 178 4.08 -6.71 -23.13
CA MET A 178 3.16 -6.46 -22.01
C MET A 178 2.33 -5.21 -22.32
N LYS A 179 1.04 -5.41 -22.59
CA LYS A 179 0.14 -4.32 -22.97
C LYS A 179 -0.42 -3.68 -21.70
N ALA A 180 0.24 -2.62 -21.23
CA ALA A 180 -0.19 -1.78 -20.11
C ALA A 180 -1.07 -0.62 -20.60
N ALA A 181 -2.26 -0.45 -20.03
CA ALA A 181 -3.11 0.72 -20.32
C ALA A 181 -2.59 1.98 -19.62
N HIS A 182 -2.27 1.87 -18.32
CA HIS A 182 -1.80 2.99 -17.50
C HIS A 182 -0.45 2.67 -16.85
N PRO A 183 0.67 2.74 -17.59
CA PRO A 183 1.98 2.49 -17.03
C PRO A 183 2.37 3.61 -16.03
N ARG A 184 2.86 3.22 -14.86
CA ARG A 184 3.27 4.10 -13.76
C ARG A 184 4.64 3.71 -13.20
N LEU A 185 5.37 4.71 -12.75
CA LEU A 185 6.58 4.58 -11.94
C LEU A 185 6.21 4.70 -10.47
N LEU A 186 6.97 4.06 -9.59
CA LEU A 186 6.87 4.30 -8.16
C LEU A 186 7.80 5.46 -7.77
N PRO A 187 7.38 6.29 -6.79
CA PRO A 187 8.26 7.32 -6.26
C PRO A 187 9.38 6.69 -5.45
N TYR A 188 10.35 7.52 -5.07
CA TYR A 188 11.44 7.13 -4.18
C TYR A 188 10.88 6.52 -2.90
N LEU A 189 11.28 5.28 -2.64
CA LEU A 189 10.97 4.54 -1.43
C LEU A 189 12.14 3.61 -1.12
N VAL A 190 12.32 3.30 0.15
CA VAL A 190 13.39 2.42 0.63
C VAL A 190 12.86 1.01 0.80
N ALA A 191 13.55 0.05 0.19
CA ALA A 191 13.21 -1.35 0.29
C ALA A 191 13.43 -1.91 1.70
N CYS A 192 12.50 -2.73 2.16
CA CYS A 192 12.54 -3.46 3.43
C CYS A 192 12.54 -4.98 3.24
N ASN A 193 12.52 -5.45 1.99
CA ASN A 193 12.66 -6.86 1.67
C ASN A 193 14.06 -7.40 2.06
N PRO A 194 14.17 -8.68 2.48
CA PRO A 194 15.43 -9.26 2.95
C PRO A 194 16.59 -9.25 1.94
N VAL A 195 16.31 -9.09 0.64
CA VAL A 195 17.32 -9.15 -0.42
C VAL A 195 17.94 -7.78 -0.68
N ASN A 196 17.15 -6.71 -0.60
CA ASN A 196 17.56 -5.35 -0.93
C ASN A 196 17.31 -4.36 0.21
N TYR A 197 17.31 -4.83 1.46
CA TYR A 197 17.01 -4.00 2.62
C TYR A 197 17.87 -2.72 2.64
N GLY A 198 17.23 -1.57 2.81
CA GLY A 198 17.86 -0.25 2.82
C GLY A 198 18.25 0.30 1.44
N ILE A 199 18.08 -0.47 0.36
CA ILE A 199 18.43 0.01 -0.98
C ILE A 199 17.25 0.80 -1.58
N PRO A 200 17.46 2.06 -1.99
CA PRO A 200 16.39 2.85 -2.60
C PRO A 200 15.90 2.26 -3.93
N CYS A 201 14.60 2.40 -4.17
CA CYS A 201 13.91 2.04 -5.42
C CYS A 201 14.00 0.55 -5.83
N LYS A 202 14.62 -0.32 -5.02
CA LYS A 202 14.69 -1.78 -5.27
C LYS A 202 13.60 -2.56 -4.52
N LEU A 203 12.37 -2.11 -4.71
CA LEU A 203 11.20 -2.71 -4.08
C LEU A 203 10.91 -4.11 -4.66
N SER A 204 10.40 -4.98 -3.81
CA SER A 204 9.79 -6.26 -4.20
C SER A 204 8.38 -6.04 -4.75
N CYS A 205 7.80 -7.06 -5.39
CA CYS A 205 6.45 -6.95 -5.97
C CYS A 205 5.38 -6.60 -4.90
N VAL A 206 5.50 -7.15 -3.69
CA VAL A 206 4.54 -6.84 -2.60
C VAL A 206 4.67 -5.40 -2.12
N GLU A 207 5.90 -4.90 -1.95
CA GLU A 207 6.16 -3.51 -1.56
C GLU A 207 5.66 -2.54 -2.64
N ALA A 208 5.82 -2.90 -3.92
CA ALA A 208 5.31 -2.12 -5.04
C ALA A 208 3.76 -2.02 -5.03
N PHE A 209 3.07 -3.15 -4.81
CA PHE A 209 1.62 -3.15 -4.65
C PHE A 209 1.18 -2.31 -3.44
N ALA A 210 1.77 -2.58 -2.27
CA ALA A 210 1.41 -1.90 -1.04
C ALA A 210 1.66 -0.39 -1.11
N ALA A 211 2.79 0.05 -1.67
CA ALA A 211 3.08 1.47 -1.89
C ALA A 211 2.01 2.12 -2.79
N THR A 212 1.60 1.44 -3.86
CA THR A 212 0.58 1.97 -4.78
C THR A 212 -0.77 2.07 -4.11
N MET A 213 -1.20 1.02 -3.40
CA MET A 213 -2.45 1.01 -2.64
C MET A 213 -2.45 2.13 -1.61
N TYR A 214 -1.38 2.26 -0.83
CA TYR A 214 -1.24 3.30 0.19
C TYR A 214 -1.36 4.71 -0.41
N ILE A 215 -0.60 4.99 -1.48
CA ILE A 215 -0.63 6.31 -2.15
C ILE A 215 -2.01 6.60 -2.73
N CYS A 216 -2.75 5.58 -3.18
CA CYS A 216 -4.10 5.76 -3.72
C CYS A 216 -5.20 5.81 -2.64
N GLY A 217 -4.85 5.74 -1.35
CA GLY A 217 -5.79 5.79 -0.23
C GLY A 217 -6.24 4.44 0.33
N GLU A 218 -5.86 3.33 -0.32
CA GLU A 218 -6.20 1.96 0.07
C GLU A 218 -5.20 1.42 1.13
N LYS A 219 -5.11 2.10 2.29
CA LYS A 219 -4.11 1.78 3.33
C LYS A 219 -4.31 0.42 3.97
N LEU A 220 -5.56 0.01 4.19
CA LEU A 220 -5.89 -1.29 4.77
C LEU A 220 -5.49 -2.42 3.82
N ALA A 221 -5.79 -2.28 2.52
CA ALA A 221 -5.33 -3.24 1.51
C ALA A 221 -3.80 -3.32 1.48
N ALA A 222 -3.10 -2.18 1.56
CA ALA A 222 -1.63 -2.16 1.63
C ALA A 222 -1.10 -2.95 2.84
N ALA A 223 -1.71 -2.76 4.02
CA ALA A 223 -1.35 -3.48 5.24
C ALA A 223 -1.63 -4.99 5.12
N LEU A 224 -2.76 -5.38 4.53
CA LEU A 224 -3.13 -6.78 4.30
C LEU A 224 -2.13 -7.49 3.38
N TYR A 225 -1.70 -6.86 2.29
CA TYR A 225 -0.69 -7.44 1.40
C TYR A 225 0.65 -7.67 2.10
N LEU A 226 1.03 -6.74 2.99
CA LEU A 226 2.27 -6.81 3.74
C LEU A 226 2.20 -7.78 4.92
N SER A 227 1.02 -8.02 5.52
CA SER A 227 0.87 -8.93 6.67
C SER A 227 1.29 -10.37 6.34
N LYS A 228 1.18 -10.77 5.07
CA LYS A 228 1.67 -12.07 4.57
C LYS A 228 3.20 -12.22 4.62
N PHE A 229 3.94 -11.20 5.03
CA PHE A 229 5.38 -11.18 5.16
C PHE A 229 5.76 -10.68 6.56
N LYS A 230 6.55 -11.48 7.30
CA LYS A 230 7.01 -11.12 8.66
C LYS A 230 7.67 -9.74 8.74
N TRP A 231 8.41 -9.35 7.70
CA TRP A 231 9.08 -8.05 7.57
C TRP A 231 8.22 -6.95 6.93
N GLY A 232 7.00 -7.28 6.47
CA GLY A 232 6.17 -6.38 5.66
C GLY A 232 5.75 -5.12 6.41
N LYS A 233 5.41 -5.23 7.69
CA LYS A 233 5.01 -4.07 8.54
C LYS A 233 6.13 -3.02 8.61
N THR A 234 7.40 -3.45 8.58
CA THR A 234 8.57 -2.57 8.57
C THR A 234 8.60 -1.64 7.36
N PHE A 235 8.06 -2.07 6.21
CA PHE A 235 8.02 -1.26 5.00
C PHE A 235 7.22 0.03 5.17
N ILE A 236 6.01 -0.06 5.74
CA ILE A 236 5.19 1.12 6.02
C ILE A 236 5.88 1.97 7.07
N ASN A 237 6.43 1.37 8.13
CA ASN A 237 7.05 2.13 9.22
C ASN A 237 8.25 2.96 8.75
N ILE A 238 9.17 2.37 7.97
CA ILE A 238 10.36 3.07 7.46
C ILE A 238 9.96 4.18 6.48
N ASN A 239 8.97 3.94 5.63
CA ASN A 239 8.56 4.89 4.60
C ASN A 239 7.37 5.76 5.01
N LYS A 240 6.93 5.73 6.27
CA LYS A 240 5.64 6.31 6.70
C LYS A 240 5.51 7.78 6.33
N GLU A 241 6.54 8.56 6.65
CA GLU A 241 6.55 9.99 6.37
C GLU A 241 6.43 10.29 4.88
N LEU A 242 7.16 9.56 4.04
CA LEU A 242 7.10 9.70 2.58
C LEU A 242 5.75 9.25 2.01
N LEU A 243 5.26 8.09 2.46
CA LEU A 243 3.97 7.54 2.03
C LEU A 243 2.83 8.49 2.37
N ASP A 244 2.84 9.07 3.57
CA ASP A 244 1.84 10.06 4.00
C ASP A 244 1.94 11.35 3.17
N LYS A 245 3.15 11.85 2.90
CA LYS A 245 3.35 13.02 2.02
C LYS A 245 2.88 12.74 0.59
N TYR A 246 3.14 11.56 0.04
CA TYR A 246 2.70 11.16 -1.30
C TYR A 246 1.18 10.98 -1.38
N ALA A 247 0.55 10.40 -0.36
CA ALA A 247 -0.90 10.26 -0.29
C ALA A 247 -1.62 11.61 -0.15
N ALA A 248 -0.96 12.65 0.39
CA ALA A 248 -1.50 14.00 0.48
C ALA A 248 -1.36 14.83 -0.82
N CYS A 249 -0.62 14.33 -1.82
CA CYS A 249 -0.45 15.01 -3.11
C CYS A 249 -1.70 14.90 -3.98
N LYS A 250 -1.82 15.72 -5.02
CA LYS A 250 -2.96 15.64 -5.96
C LYS A 250 -2.65 14.87 -7.24
N ASN A 251 -1.41 14.94 -7.71
CA ASN A 251 -1.03 14.46 -9.04
C ASN A 251 0.43 14.01 -9.07
N SER A 252 0.82 13.35 -10.17
CA SER A 252 2.17 12.83 -10.37
C SER A 252 3.26 13.91 -10.27
N THR A 253 2.99 15.16 -10.64
CA THR A 253 3.99 16.24 -10.60
C THR A 253 4.30 16.65 -9.16
N GLU A 254 3.26 16.74 -8.32
CA GLU A 254 3.41 17.03 -6.89
C GLU A 254 4.19 15.92 -6.18
N VAL A 255 3.88 14.65 -6.48
CA VAL A 255 4.61 13.49 -5.93
C VAL A 255 6.11 13.56 -6.26
N VAL A 256 6.45 13.87 -7.51
CA VAL A 256 7.85 14.04 -7.93
C VAL A 256 8.50 15.25 -7.25
N GLY A 257 7.75 16.34 -7.04
CA GLY A 257 8.23 17.50 -6.28
C GLY A 257 8.57 17.17 -4.83
N VAL A 258 7.70 16.43 -4.13
CA VAL A 258 7.95 15.94 -2.77
C VAL A 258 9.16 15.01 -2.74
N GLN A 259 9.27 14.10 -3.71
CA GLN A 259 10.41 13.21 -3.85
C GLN A 259 11.73 13.98 -3.98
N ASN A 260 11.80 14.93 -4.90
CA ASN A 260 13.05 15.67 -5.16
C ASN A 260 13.45 16.49 -3.93
N LYS A 261 12.49 17.15 -3.28
CA LYS A 261 12.75 17.88 -2.04
C LYS A 261 13.33 16.97 -0.95
N TYR A 262 12.79 15.77 -0.79
CA TYR A 262 13.30 14.81 0.19
C TYR A 262 14.72 14.34 -0.15
N LEU A 263 15.02 14.11 -1.42
CA LEU A 263 16.36 13.75 -1.86
C LEU A 263 17.37 14.89 -1.63
N GLU A 264 16.97 16.14 -1.87
CA GLU A 264 17.79 17.32 -1.56
C GLU A 264 18.09 17.42 -0.05
N GLU A 265 17.07 17.21 0.81
CA GLU A 265 17.24 17.19 2.27
C GLU A 265 18.23 16.10 2.72
N LEU A 266 18.15 14.90 2.14
CA LEU A 266 19.09 13.80 2.42
C LEU A 266 20.52 14.13 1.96
N ASP A 267 20.68 14.74 0.79
CA ASP A 267 21.98 15.15 0.27
C ASP A 267 22.62 16.25 1.14
N GLU A 268 21.81 17.19 1.66
CA GLU A 268 22.26 18.22 2.60
C GLU A 268 22.67 17.64 3.96
N GLU A 269 21.93 16.66 4.48
CA GLU A 269 22.27 15.93 5.70
C GLU A 269 23.60 15.17 5.55
N ALA A 270 23.74 14.39 4.48
CA ALA A 270 25.00 13.70 4.16
C ALA A 270 26.15 14.69 3.94
N CYS A 271 25.86 15.84 3.31
CA CYS A 271 26.65 17.06 3.23
C CYS A 271 27.31 17.43 4.58
N ARG A 272 26.44 17.68 5.56
CA ARG A 272 26.82 18.17 6.89
C ARG A 272 27.64 17.15 7.66
N GLU A 273 27.27 15.88 7.61
CA GLU A 273 27.98 14.81 8.32
C GLU A 273 29.39 14.58 7.76
N ARG A 274 29.57 14.64 6.44
CA ARG A 274 30.88 14.48 5.79
C ARG A 274 31.79 15.70 5.97
N GLY A 275 31.23 16.89 6.14
CA GLY A 275 31.97 18.13 6.39
C GLY A 275 32.42 18.31 7.86
N MET A 276 31.92 17.48 8.77
CA MET A 276 32.30 17.44 10.19
C MET A 276 33.35 16.35 10.52
N ALA A 277 33.74 15.54 9.53
CA ALA A 277 34.70 14.43 9.68
C ALA A 277 36.14 14.81 9.31
#